data_AF-A0AAU1WYB5-F1
#
_entry.id   AF-A0AAU1WYB5-F1
#
_cell.length_a   1.000
_cell.length_b   1.000
_cell.length_c   1.000
_cell.angle_alpha   90.00
_cell.angle_beta   90.00
_cell.angle_gamma   90.00
#
_symmetry.space_group_name_H-M   'P 1'
#
loop_
_entity.id
_entity.type
_entity.pdbx_description
1 polymer ?
#
loop_
_entity_poly.entity_id
_entity_poly.type
_entity_poly.pdbx_seq_one_letter_code
_entity_poly.pdbx_strand_id
1 'polypeptide(L)'
;MASLNVGNLGEYLREQRRSAQLSLRQLADAAGVSNPYLSQIERGLRKPSAEVLQQVAKALRISAETLYVRAGILDERERDELETRAVVMADPSINERQKNVLLQIYDSFRRENGFVPDTDAPADADTPRGDGEDGSTTAAGDSRTPPGSDAADPHHEL
;
A
#
# COMPACT_ATOMS: atom_id res chain seq x y z
N MET A 1 22.79 9.53 10.48
CA MET A 1 23.06 8.08 10.57
C MET A 1 22.06 7.48 11.54
N ALA A 2 20.97 6.88 11.04
CA ALA A 2 19.96 6.21 11.87
C ALA A 2 19.32 5.06 11.08
N SER A 3 20.14 4.11 10.63
CA SER A 3 19.66 2.82 10.12
C SER A 3 19.21 1.97 11.31
N LEU A 4 17.97 2.17 11.77
CA LEU A 4 17.35 1.30 12.77
C LEU A 4 17.32 -0.13 12.21
N ASN A 5 17.84 -1.06 13.01
CA ASN A 5 18.48 -2.25 12.47
C ASN A 5 17.44 -3.27 11.96
N VAL A 6 17.55 -3.64 10.68
CA VAL A 6 16.68 -4.62 10.00
C VAL A 6 17.08 -6.04 10.44
N GLY A 7 16.84 -6.35 11.72
CA GLY A 7 17.18 -7.63 12.35
C GLY A 7 15.98 -8.39 12.92
N ASN A 8 14.75 -7.92 12.70
CA ASN A 8 13.59 -8.37 13.47
C ASN A 8 12.61 -9.24 12.66
N LEU A 9 12.06 -8.74 11.54
CA LEU A 9 11.05 -9.45 10.75
C LEU A 9 11.49 -10.85 10.27
N GLY A 10 12.70 -10.96 9.69
CA GLY A 10 13.16 -12.19 9.05
C GLY A 10 13.36 -13.35 10.04
N GLU A 11 14.04 -13.08 11.15
CA GLU A 11 14.21 -14.04 12.25
C GLU A 11 12.88 -14.33 12.95
N TYR A 12 12.04 -13.32 13.20
CA TYR A 12 10.71 -13.53 13.78
C TYR A 12 9.84 -14.47 12.91
N LEU A 13 9.80 -14.26 11.58
CA LEU A 13 9.10 -15.16 10.67
C LEU A 13 9.66 -16.59 10.70
N ARG A 14 10.98 -16.73 10.78
CA ARG A 14 11.67 -18.02 10.91
C ARG A 14 11.34 -18.73 12.22
N GLU A 15 11.25 -18.00 13.32
CA GLU A 15 10.84 -18.49 14.65
C GLU A 15 9.36 -18.90 14.68
N GLN A 16 8.46 -18.06 14.18
CA GLN A 16 7.03 -18.38 14.09
C GLN A 16 6.79 -19.61 13.21
N ARG A 17 7.46 -19.69 12.04
CA ARG A 17 7.39 -20.87 11.17
C ARG A 17 7.88 -22.15 11.86
N ARG A 18 9.00 -22.08 12.60
CA ARG A 18 9.53 -23.22 13.38
C ARG A 18 8.59 -23.63 14.51
N SER A 19 7.98 -22.66 15.19
CA SER A 19 7.01 -22.88 16.28
C SER A 19 5.73 -23.54 15.76
N ALA A 20 5.28 -23.14 14.55
CA ALA A 20 4.20 -23.79 13.81
C ALA A 20 4.61 -25.14 13.17
N GLN A 21 5.85 -25.61 13.36
CA GLN A 21 6.41 -26.85 12.81
C GLN A 21 6.37 -26.94 11.27
N LEU A 22 6.33 -25.79 10.58
CA LEU A 22 6.27 -25.74 9.12
C LEU A 22 7.68 -25.73 8.50
N SER A 23 7.86 -26.51 7.44
CA SER A 23 8.98 -26.29 6.52
C SER A 23 8.81 -24.97 5.75
N LEU A 24 9.91 -24.40 5.27
CA LEU A 24 9.88 -23.19 4.43
C LEU A 24 9.00 -23.38 3.18
N ARG A 25 8.92 -24.61 2.66
CA ARG A 25 8.05 -24.93 1.52
C ARG A 25 6.58 -24.89 1.91
N GLN A 26 6.20 -25.55 3.01
CA GLN A 26 4.80 -25.56 3.47
C GLN A 26 4.29 -24.16 3.79
N LEU A 27 5.10 -23.28 4.40
CA LEU A 27 4.70 -21.89 4.63
C LEU A 27 4.56 -21.11 3.32
N ALA A 28 5.48 -21.28 2.37
CA ALA A 28 5.39 -20.63 1.06
C ALA A 28 4.12 -21.06 0.29
N ASP A 29 3.88 -22.38 0.21
CA ASP A 29 2.71 -22.96 -0.42
C ASP A 29 1.40 -22.49 0.26
N ALA A 30 1.36 -22.42 1.60
CA ALA A 30 0.18 -21.96 2.36
C ALA A 30 -0.07 -20.44 2.30
N ALA A 31 0.98 -19.64 2.12
CA ALA A 31 0.88 -18.19 1.93
C ALA A 31 0.71 -17.80 0.44
N GLY A 32 0.77 -18.74 -0.51
CA GLY A 32 0.67 -18.43 -1.94
C GLY A 32 1.87 -17.67 -2.52
N VAL A 33 3.02 -17.72 -1.86
CA VAL A 33 4.26 -17.04 -2.29
C VAL A 33 5.33 -18.02 -2.73
N SER A 34 6.29 -17.60 -3.56
CA SER A 34 7.35 -18.50 -3.98
C SER A 34 8.33 -18.82 -2.85
N ASN A 35 8.74 -20.08 -2.74
CA ASN A 35 9.71 -20.52 -1.73
C ASN A 35 11.06 -19.76 -1.76
N PRO A 36 11.64 -19.42 -2.94
CA PRO A 36 12.83 -18.58 -3.00
C PRO A 36 12.61 -17.16 -2.45
N TYR A 37 11.42 -16.58 -2.65
CA TYR A 37 11.10 -15.24 -2.14
C TYR A 37 10.93 -15.24 -0.61
N LEU A 38 10.20 -16.21 -0.06
CA LEU A 38 10.09 -16.40 1.40
C LEU A 38 11.46 -16.65 2.04
N SER A 39 12.33 -17.43 1.38
CA SER A 39 13.73 -17.62 1.78
C SER A 39 14.53 -16.31 1.83
N GLN A 40 14.28 -15.37 0.92
CA GLN A 40 14.93 -14.06 0.92
C GLN A 40 14.38 -13.17 2.05
N ILE A 41 13.08 -13.24 2.35
CA ILE A 41 12.44 -12.49 3.45
C ILE A 41 12.98 -12.96 4.81
N GLU A 42 13.02 -14.27 5.09
CA GLU A 42 13.58 -14.80 6.36
C GLU A 42 15.05 -14.41 6.60
N ARG A 43 15.81 -14.15 5.53
CA ARG A 43 17.21 -13.72 5.60
C ARG A 43 17.39 -12.19 5.56
N GLY A 44 16.32 -11.41 5.56
CA GLY A 44 16.36 -9.94 5.45
C GLY A 44 16.84 -9.41 4.09
N LEU A 45 16.96 -10.27 3.06
CA LEU A 45 17.45 -9.91 1.72
C LEU A 45 16.39 -9.24 0.84
N ARG A 46 15.11 -9.33 1.23
CA ARG A 46 13.98 -8.66 0.58
C ARG A 46 13.02 -8.11 1.62
N LYS A 47 12.53 -6.90 1.35
CA LYS A 47 11.36 -6.33 2.04
C LYS A 47 10.09 -6.89 1.37
N PRO A 48 9.16 -7.51 2.13
CA PRO A 48 7.85 -7.90 1.62
C PRO A 48 6.90 -6.71 1.48
N SER A 49 5.86 -6.84 0.66
CA SER A 49 4.73 -5.90 0.63
C SER A 49 3.76 -6.17 1.79
N ALA A 50 2.87 -5.21 2.08
CA ALA A 50 1.82 -5.39 3.08
C ALA A 50 0.91 -6.60 2.75
N GLU A 51 0.58 -6.81 1.48
CA GLU A 51 -0.20 -7.98 1.01
C GLU A 51 0.49 -9.31 1.33
N VAL A 52 1.79 -9.43 1.01
CA VAL A 52 2.61 -10.62 1.32
C VAL A 52 2.65 -10.87 2.83
N LEU A 53 2.72 -9.81 3.65
CA LEU A 53 2.66 -9.94 5.10
C LEU A 53 1.28 -10.41 5.60
N GLN A 54 0.17 -9.96 5.00
CA GLN A 54 -1.17 -10.50 5.34
C GLN A 54 -1.28 -11.99 4.99
N GLN A 55 -0.80 -12.38 3.81
CA GLN A 55 -0.80 -13.77 3.35
C GLN A 55 0.01 -14.68 4.30
N VAL A 56 1.22 -14.24 4.68
CA VAL A 56 2.09 -14.96 5.61
C VAL A 56 1.52 -14.98 7.04
N ALA A 57 0.95 -13.87 7.53
CA ALA A 57 0.28 -13.80 8.82
C ALA A 57 -0.91 -14.77 8.90
N LYS A 58 -1.73 -14.82 7.84
CA LYS A 58 -2.86 -15.76 7.71
C LYS A 58 -2.39 -17.22 7.72
N ALA A 59 -1.31 -17.53 7.00
CA ALA A 59 -0.74 -18.88 6.96
C ALA A 59 -0.13 -19.31 8.33
N LEU A 60 0.49 -18.38 9.06
CA LEU A 60 1.01 -18.60 10.41
C LEU A 60 -0.04 -18.49 11.53
N ARG A 61 -1.25 -18.00 11.22
CA ARG A 61 -2.33 -17.69 12.18
C ARG A 61 -1.94 -16.69 13.27
N ILE A 62 -1.18 -15.66 12.89
CA ILE A 62 -0.74 -14.54 13.75
C ILE A 62 -1.33 -13.21 13.26
N SER A 63 -1.23 -12.15 14.07
CA SER A 63 -1.66 -10.81 13.62
C SER A 63 -0.74 -10.25 12.54
N ALA A 64 -1.33 -9.71 11.48
CA ALA A 64 -0.59 -9.00 10.42
C ALA A 64 0.03 -7.69 10.94
N GLU A 65 -0.62 -7.04 11.92
CA GLU A 65 -0.14 -5.84 12.61
C GLU A 65 1.25 -6.07 13.23
N THR A 66 1.43 -7.20 13.92
CA THR A 66 2.73 -7.59 14.49
C THR A 66 3.80 -7.68 13.40
N LEU A 67 3.46 -8.16 12.19
CA LEU A 67 4.41 -8.19 11.08
C LEU A 67 4.67 -6.80 10.49
N TYR A 68 3.69 -5.91 10.43
CA TYR A 68 3.87 -4.55 9.92
C TYR A 68 4.82 -3.73 10.80
N VAL A 69 4.65 -3.79 12.12
CA VAL A 69 5.56 -3.16 13.09
C VAL A 69 6.98 -3.73 12.92
N ARG A 70 7.12 -5.06 12.89
CA ARG A 70 8.42 -5.74 12.72
C ARG A 70 9.08 -5.45 11.36
N ALA A 71 8.29 -5.11 10.34
CA ALA A 71 8.73 -4.72 9.01
C ALA A 71 9.07 -3.22 8.88
N GLY A 72 8.69 -2.38 9.85
CA GLY A 72 8.76 -0.92 9.73
C GLY A 72 7.81 -0.38 8.66
N ILE A 73 6.62 -0.99 8.52
CA ILE A 73 5.53 -0.53 7.65
C ILE A 73 4.45 0.19 8.46
N LEU A 74 4.26 -0.20 9.72
CA LEU A 74 3.52 0.56 10.72
C LEU A 74 4.55 1.09 11.71
N ASP A 75 4.59 2.40 11.92
CA ASP A 75 5.46 2.97 12.95
C ASP A 75 4.87 2.60 14.33
N GLU A 76 5.71 2.14 15.26
CA GLU A 76 5.28 1.80 16.63
C GLU A 76 4.53 2.98 17.30
N ARG A 77 4.84 4.21 16.86
CA ARG A 77 4.22 5.47 17.31
C ARG A 77 2.79 5.68 16.81
N GLU A 78 2.44 5.14 15.64
CA GLU A 78 1.07 5.15 15.09
C GLU A 78 0.20 4.11 15.81
N ARG A 79 0.82 2.98 16.19
CA ARG A 79 0.22 1.95 17.04
C ARG A 79 -0.10 2.52 18.43
N ASP A 80 0.88 3.13 19.10
CA ASP A 80 0.71 3.79 20.40
C ASP A 80 -0.41 4.86 20.37
N GLU A 81 -0.54 5.57 19.25
CA GLU A 81 -1.59 6.56 19.01
C GLU A 81 -2.99 5.95 18.93
N LEU A 82 -3.15 4.88 18.14
CA LEU A 82 -4.41 4.17 17.99
C LEU A 82 -4.86 3.55 19.32
N GLU A 83 -3.93 2.96 20.07
CA GLU A 83 -4.20 2.43 21.41
C GLU A 83 -4.57 3.54 22.40
N THR A 84 -3.85 4.66 22.40
CA THR A 84 -4.17 5.82 23.28
C THR A 84 -5.58 6.35 23.00
N ARG A 85 -5.97 6.51 21.73
CA ARG A 85 -7.33 6.93 21.36
C ARG A 85 -8.38 5.92 21.81
N ALA A 86 -8.14 4.63 21.61
CA ALA A 86 -9.06 3.57 22.01
C ALA A 86 -9.29 3.55 23.53
N VAL A 87 -8.24 3.75 24.35
CA VAL A 87 -8.35 3.84 25.80
C VAL A 87 -9.23 5.03 26.24
N VAL A 88 -9.04 6.22 25.66
CA VAL A 88 -9.86 7.41 25.97
C VAL A 88 -11.33 7.19 25.59
N MET A 89 -11.60 6.52 24.47
CA MET A 89 -12.97 6.22 24.04
C MET A 89 -13.66 5.14 24.90
N ALA A 90 -12.89 4.17 25.41
CA ALA A 90 -13.39 3.06 26.22
C ALA A 90 -13.72 3.44 27.68
N ASP A 91 -13.23 4.59 28.18
CA ASP A 91 -13.51 5.04 29.54
C ASP A 91 -15.02 5.37 29.73
N PRO A 92 -15.75 4.67 30.63
CA PRO A 92 -17.17 4.91 30.87
C PRO A 92 -17.44 6.09 31.83
N SER A 93 -16.41 6.61 32.52
CA SER A 93 -16.53 7.74 33.45
C SER A 93 -16.48 9.10 32.74
N ILE A 94 -15.98 9.14 31.50
CA ILE A 94 -15.82 10.33 30.67
C ILE A 94 -17.00 10.41 29.70
N ASN A 95 -17.69 11.55 29.65
CA ASN A 95 -18.78 11.74 28.67
C ASN A 95 -18.25 12.10 27.28
N GLU A 96 -19.08 11.93 26.25
CA GLU A 96 -18.68 12.17 24.85
C GLU A 96 -18.12 13.58 24.60
N ARG A 97 -18.63 14.62 25.25
CA ARG A 97 -18.07 15.98 25.10
C ARG A 97 -16.67 16.07 25.70
N GLN A 98 -16.42 15.44 26.84
CA GLN A 98 -15.10 15.40 27.48
C GLN A 98 -14.10 14.56 26.68
N LYS A 99 -14.52 13.40 26.12
CA LYS A 99 -13.70 12.58 25.22
C LYS A 99 -13.24 13.38 24.00
N ASN A 100 -14.16 14.05 23.31
CA ASN A 100 -13.85 14.88 22.16
C ASN A 100 -12.85 16.01 22.49
N VAL A 101 -13.01 16.67 23.64
CA VAL A 101 -12.07 17.72 24.09
C VAL A 101 -10.68 17.15 24.42
N LEU A 102 -10.60 16.00 25.10
CA LEU A 102 -9.33 15.35 25.42
C LEU A 102 -8.57 14.94 24.14
N LEU A 103 -9.27 14.36 23.17
CA LEU A 103 -8.71 13.97 21.88
C LEU A 103 -8.26 15.18 21.06
N GLN A 104 -9.03 16.27 21.05
CA GLN A 104 -8.65 17.52 20.39
C GLN A 104 -7.36 18.13 20.99
N ILE A 105 -7.23 18.12 22.31
CA ILE A 105 -6.04 18.63 23.01
C ILE A 105 -4.82 17.74 22.71
N TYR A 106 -4.99 16.41 22.81
CA TYR A 106 -3.98 15.42 22.43
C TYR A 106 -3.46 15.65 21.00
N ASP A 107 -4.36 15.87 20.04
CA ASP A 107 -4.03 16.13 18.65
C ASP A 107 -3.32 17.47 18.43
N SER A 108 -3.70 18.52 19.16
CA SER A 108 -2.97 19.80 19.10
C SER A 108 -1.53 19.66 19.59
N PHE A 109 -1.29 19.00 20.74
CA PHE A 109 0.05 18.82 21.26
C PHE A 109 0.91 17.91 20.38
N ARG A 110 0.33 16.90 19.73
CA ARG A 110 1.11 16.06 18.80
C ARG A 110 1.52 16.84 17.55
N ARG A 111 0.61 17.61 16.95
CA ARG A 111 0.94 18.51 15.82
C ARG A 111 2.01 19.54 16.18
N GLU A 112 1.91 20.17 17.36
CA GLU A 112 2.90 21.14 17.86
C GLU A 112 4.27 20.50 18.08
N ASN A 113 4.33 19.25 18.55
CA ASN A 113 5.56 18.46 18.70
C ASN A 113 6.08 17.86 17.37
N GLY A 114 5.56 18.29 16.22
CA GLY A 114 6.03 17.87 14.90
C GLY A 114 5.45 16.56 14.36
N PHE A 115 4.35 16.07 14.94
CA PHE A 115 3.62 14.92 14.38
C PHE A 115 2.66 15.36 13.29
N VAL A 116 3.05 15.11 12.04
CA VAL A 116 2.14 15.13 10.88
C VAL A 116 1.67 13.69 10.67
N PRO A 117 0.39 13.35 10.90
CA PRO A 117 -0.13 12.05 10.49
C PRO A 117 -0.14 11.98 8.96
N ASP A 118 0.32 10.86 8.37
CA ASP A 118 0.29 10.59 6.92
C ASP A 118 -1.15 10.29 6.42
N THR A 119 -2.06 11.23 6.70
CA THR A 119 -3.45 11.27 6.20
C THR A 119 -3.65 12.27 5.07
N ASP A 120 -2.65 13.12 4.77
CA ASP A 120 -2.65 13.98 3.58
C ASP A 120 -2.16 13.22 2.34
N ALA A 121 -2.77 12.06 2.07
CA ALA A 121 -2.96 11.64 0.69
C ALA A 121 -4.01 12.59 0.10
N PRO A 122 -3.70 13.40 -0.93
CA PRO A 122 -4.65 14.37 -1.45
C PRO A 122 -5.83 13.64 -2.12
N ALA A 123 -6.92 13.53 -1.39
CA ALA A 123 -8.24 13.38 -1.99
C ALA A 123 -8.57 14.66 -2.77
N ASP A 124 -9.22 14.49 -3.91
CA ASP A 124 -9.83 15.53 -4.74
C ASP A 124 -8.89 16.55 -5.41
N ALA A 125 -8.34 16.10 -6.54
CA ALA A 125 -8.04 16.98 -7.68
C ALA A 125 -8.71 16.48 -8.99
N ASP A 126 -9.88 15.84 -8.89
CA ASP A 126 -10.77 15.66 -10.04
C ASP A 126 -11.75 16.83 -10.11
N THR A 127 -11.32 17.93 -10.74
CA THR A 127 -12.21 19.03 -11.11
C THR A 127 -12.63 18.85 -12.57
N PRO A 128 -13.92 18.56 -12.86
CA PRO A 128 -14.38 18.42 -14.23
C PRO A 128 -14.35 19.79 -14.92
N ARG A 129 -13.45 19.97 -15.89
CA ARG A 129 -13.45 21.15 -16.76
C ARG A 129 -14.11 20.79 -18.08
N GLY A 130 -15.36 21.20 -18.20
CA GLY A 130 -16.24 20.83 -19.32
C GLY A 130 -15.88 21.46 -20.66
N ASP A 131 -16.67 21.06 -21.65
CA ASP A 131 -16.53 21.35 -23.07
C ASP A 131 -16.59 22.86 -23.41
N GLY A 132 -15.90 23.24 -24.48
CA GLY A 132 -15.88 24.61 -25.01
C GLY A 132 -15.14 24.64 -26.35
N GLU A 133 -15.90 24.78 -27.43
CA GLU A 133 -15.47 24.56 -28.81
C GLU A 133 -14.72 25.75 -29.46
N ASP A 134 -14.14 25.44 -30.63
CA ASP A 134 -13.84 26.29 -31.79
C ASP A 134 -12.72 27.36 -31.76
N GLY A 135 -11.90 27.30 -32.83
CA GLY A 135 -10.70 28.12 -32.99
C GLY A 135 -10.01 28.08 -34.36
N SER A 136 -10.75 27.82 -35.45
CA SER A 136 -10.42 28.12 -36.87
C SER A 136 -8.98 27.93 -37.37
N THR A 137 -8.75 26.92 -38.23
CA THR A 137 -7.52 26.78 -39.03
C THR A 137 -7.66 27.41 -40.42
N THR A 138 -6.69 28.26 -40.80
CA THR A 138 -6.49 28.87 -42.13
C THR A 138 -4.98 28.90 -42.41
N ALA A 139 -4.37 28.72 -43.60
CA ALA A 139 -4.74 28.27 -44.95
C ALA A 139 -3.38 28.00 -45.71
N ALA A 140 -3.22 27.55 -46.97
CA ALA A 140 -4.04 26.98 -48.06
C ALA A 140 -3.09 26.35 -49.12
N GLY A 141 -3.60 25.54 -50.06
CA GLY A 141 -2.86 25.02 -51.23
C GLY A 141 -3.24 23.56 -51.56
N ASP A 142 -4.20 23.27 -52.45
CA ASP A 142 -4.15 23.34 -53.94
C ASP A 142 -3.34 22.20 -54.57
N SER A 143 -3.80 21.42 -55.57
CA SER A 143 -5.16 21.11 -56.10
C SER A 143 -5.11 19.89 -57.05
N ARG A 144 -6.28 19.34 -57.42
CA ARG A 144 -6.56 18.39 -58.55
C ARG A 144 -6.02 16.94 -58.41
N THR A 145 -6.57 15.88 -59.03
CA THR A 145 -7.91 15.47 -59.56
C THR A 145 -7.80 13.94 -59.88
N PRO A 146 -8.85 13.09 -59.75
CA PRO A 146 -8.78 11.61 -59.89
C PRO A 146 -9.22 11.16 -61.31
N PRO A 147 -9.73 9.93 -61.62
CA PRO A 147 -9.77 8.63 -60.90
C PRO A 147 -9.30 7.41 -61.78
N GLY A 148 -9.36 6.18 -61.24
CA GLY A 148 -9.23 4.95 -62.05
C GLY A 148 -9.25 3.62 -61.29
N SER A 149 -10.42 2.97 -61.24
CA SER A 149 -10.71 1.52 -61.45
C SER A 149 -9.63 0.48 -61.11
N ASP A 150 -9.82 -0.39 -60.11
CA ASP A 150 -10.68 -1.61 -60.12
C ASP A 150 -10.00 -2.84 -60.78
N ALA A 151 -9.67 -3.86 -59.97
CA ALA A 151 -9.69 -5.31 -60.30
C ALA A 151 -9.02 -6.19 -59.21
N ALA A 152 -9.79 -7.17 -58.73
CA ALA A 152 -9.44 -8.55 -58.30
C ALA A 152 -8.05 -8.91 -57.69
N ASP A 153 -8.04 -9.40 -56.44
CA ASP A 153 -8.05 -10.83 -56.02
C ASP A 153 -7.04 -11.84 -56.68
N PRO A 154 -6.82 -13.06 -56.15
CA PRO A 154 -5.94 -13.37 -55.01
C PRO A 154 -4.88 -14.47 -55.30
N HIS A 155 -4.14 -14.87 -54.26
CA HIS A 155 -3.39 -16.13 -54.09
C HIS A 155 -2.34 -16.56 -55.15
N HIS A 156 -1.07 -16.67 -54.72
CA HIS A 156 -0.32 -17.90 -55.01
C HIS A 156 0.73 -18.22 -53.93
N GLU A 157 0.87 -19.51 -53.62
CA GLU A 157 1.96 -20.07 -52.83
C GLU A 157 3.30 -20.00 -53.59
N LEU A 158 4.41 -19.79 -52.86
CA LEU A 158 5.46 -20.80 -52.62
C LEU A 158 6.42 -20.35 -51.50
#